data_AF-F5IVT5-F1
#
_entry.id   AF-F5IVT5-F1
#
_cell.length_a   1.000
_cell.length_b   1.000
_cell.length_c   1.000
_cell.angle_alpha   90.00
_cell.angle_beta   90.00
_cell.angle_gamma   90.00
#
_symmetry.space_group_name_H-M   'P 1'
#
loop_
_entity.id
_entity.type
_entity.pdbx_description
1 polymer ?
#
loop_
_entity_poly.entity_id
_entity_poly.type
_entity_poly.pdbx_seq_one_letter_code
_entity_poly.pdbx_strand_id
1 'polypeptide(L)'
;MKLFKFTFIISLAIGLISCNNKNKENTESAVAEQGFNHEEIINNFDLNKSLLIDLMMEIPSAVYTIEGKGQYSILYVPKTDEGVLKYKDFEKKNNIQLIKDSQGNLFYDDETAKNIDEILRKDLDIEDFCLFGRYIPAQYLIADTLSNKGDYSVTIPYEMLIYKREGQKWSQLKQVVVSDIMNYDYYETLSTYQKLMDNKED
;
A
#
# COMPACT_ATOMS: atom_id res chain seq x y z
N MET A 1 -12.15 50.24 50.47
CA MET A 1 -12.75 49.73 49.22
C MET A 1 -14.09 49.06 49.57
N LYS A 2 -15.11 49.31 48.77
CA LYS A 2 -16.55 49.08 49.05
C LYS A 2 -16.90 47.60 49.28
N LEU A 3 -17.88 47.35 50.16
CA LEU A 3 -18.66 46.11 50.24
C LEU A 3 -19.29 45.78 48.88
N PHE A 4 -19.47 44.49 48.58
CA PHE A 4 -20.77 43.93 48.15
C PHE A 4 -20.75 42.40 48.26
N LYS A 5 -21.75 41.85 48.95
CA LYS A 5 -22.09 40.41 49.00
C LYS A 5 -22.76 40.03 47.68
N PHE A 6 -22.51 38.83 47.17
CA PHE A 6 -23.49 38.14 46.33
C PHE A 6 -23.51 36.64 46.60
N THR A 7 -24.65 36.22 47.12
CA THR A 7 -25.18 34.87 47.28
C THR A 7 -25.29 34.20 45.90
N PHE A 8 -24.89 32.94 45.77
CA PHE A 8 -25.34 32.11 44.64
C PHE A 8 -26.18 30.94 45.14
N ILE A 9 -27.30 30.80 44.47
CA ILE A 9 -28.50 30.06 44.84
C ILE A 9 -28.32 28.58 44.49
N ILE A 10 -28.61 27.73 45.47
CA ILE A 10 -28.84 26.30 45.31
C ILE A 10 -30.10 26.14 44.45
N SER A 11 -29.96 25.59 43.25
CA SER A 11 -31.08 25.06 42.48
C SER A 11 -31.02 23.54 42.51
N LEU A 12 -31.83 23.02 43.42
CA LEU A 12 -32.25 21.63 43.52
C LEU A 12 -33.24 21.35 42.38
N ALA A 13 -32.85 20.54 41.41
CA ALA A 13 -33.78 19.93 40.47
C ALA A 13 -33.70 18.40 40.63
N ILE A 14 -34.59 17.87 41.46
CA ILE A 14 -34.95 16.47 41.49
C ILE A 14 -36.07 16.30 40.47
N GLY A 15 -35.83 15.48 39.45
CA GLY A 15 -36.83 14.98 38.51
C GLY A 15 -36.51 13.53 38.19
N LEU A 16 -37.34 12.62 38.70
CA LEU A 16 -37.20 11.17 38.63
C LEU A 16 -37.71 10.60 37.30
N ILE A 17 -36.92 9.77 36.61
CA ILE A 17 -37.35 8.60 35.81
C ILE A 17 -36.17 7.59 35.89
N SER A 18 -36.16 6.62 36.80
CA SER A 18 -36.72 5.27 36.64
C SER A 18 -36.24 4.52 35.38
N CYS A 19 -35.14 3.75 35.50
CA CYS A 19 -35.13 2.30 35.28
C CYS A 19 -33.72 1.73 35.45
N ASN A 20 -33.69 0.63 36.17
CA ASN A 20 -32.53 -0.17 36.54
C ASN A 20 -32.14 -1.05 35.35
N ASN A 21 -30.95 -0.86 34.76
CA ASN A 21 -30.15 -1.98 34.26
C ASN A 21 -28.69 -1.53 34.09
N LYS A 22 -27.82 -2.02 34.96
CA LYS A 22 -26.38 -2.02 34.74
C LYS A 22 -26.07 -3.03 33.65
N ASN A 23 -25.97 -2.57 32.40
CA ASN A 23 -25.00 -3.11 31.49
C ASN A 23 -23.95 -2.03 31.26
N LYS A 24 -22.70 -2.36 31.60
CA LYS A 24 -21.53 -1.64 31.15
C LYS A 24 -21.53 -1.70 29.63
N GLU A 25 -22.03 -0.66 28.98
CA GLU A 25 -21.58 -0.37 27.63
C GLU A 25 -20.15 0.12 27.77
N ASN A 26 -19.24 -0.73 27.29
CA ASN A 26 -17.92 -0.29 26.88
C ASN A 26 -18.12 0.98 26.06
N THR A 27 -17.52 2.07 26.51
CA THR A 27 -17.16 3.15 25.62
C THR A 27 -16.11 2.58 24.67
N GLU A 28 -16.57 1.83 23.67
CA GLU A 28 -15.86 1.73 22.41
C GLU A 28 -15.74 3.16 21.93
N SER A 29 -14.52 3.70 22.06
CA SER A 29 -14.10 4.80 21.21
C SER A 29 -14.34 4.34 19.79
N ALA A 30 -15.46 4.77 19.22
CA ALA A 30 -15.70 4.78 17.80
C ALA A 30 -14.64 5.70 17.17
N VAL A 31 -13.44 5.15 16.95
CA VAL A 31 -12.65 5.56 15.81
C VAL A 31 -13.52 5.14 14.65
N ALA A 32 -14.18 6.11 14.01
CA ALA A 32 -14.90 5.84 12.78
C ALA A 32 -13.93 5.15 11.82
N GLU A 33 -14.14 3.86 11.56
CA GLU A 33 -13.56 3.19 10.41
C GLU A 33 -13.97 4.04 9.20
N GLN A 34 -13.04 4.83 8.67
CA GLN A 34 -13.17 5.27 7.30
C GLN A 34 -13.06 3.99 6.46
N GLY A 35 -14.20 3.34 6.23
CA GLY A 35 -14.26 2.14 5.39
C GLY A 35 -13.62 2.45 4.05
N PHE A 36 -12.70 1.60 3.62
CA PHE A 36 -12.03 1.78 2.33
C PHE A 36 -13.06 1.74 1.20
N ASN A 37 -13.04 2.74 0.33
CA ASN A 37 -13.82 2.69 -0.90
C ASN A 37 -13.09 1.82 -1.93
N HIS A 38 -13.34 0.51 -1.89
CA HIS A 38 -12.66 -0.47 -2.75
C HIS A 38 -12.87 -0.20 -4.24
N GLU A 39 -14.05 0.27 -4.65
CA GLU A 39 -14.32 0.61 -6.05
C GLU A 39 -13.43 1.77 -6.50
N GLU A 40 -13.28 2.80 -5.65
CA GLU A 40 -12.37 3.91 -5.94
C GLU A 40 -10.92 3.44 -6.04
N ILE A 41 -10.46 2.57 -5.13
CA ILE A 41 -9.10 2.03 -5.16
C ILE A 41 -8.88 1.24 -6.45
N ILE A 42 -9.79 0.33 -6.79
CA ILE A 42 -9.70 -0.52 -7.98
C ILE A 42 -9.63 0.31 -9.27
N ASN A 43 -10.42 1.38 -9.36
CA ASN A 43 -10.46 2.25 -10.51
C ASN A 43 -9.13 3.01 -10.75
N ASN A 44 -8.25 3.07 -9.74
CA ASN A 44 -6.94 3.71 -9.86
C ASN A 44 -5.81 2.71 -10.17
N PHE A 45 -6.05 1.41 -10.29
CA PHE A 45 -5.07 0.45 -10.81
C PHE A 45 -4.93 0.61 -12.33
N ASP A 46 -3.90 1.36 -12.75
CA ASP A 46 -3.65 1.73 -14.14
C ASP A 46 -2.52 0.89 -14.75
N LEU A 47 -2.91 -0.02 -15.63
CA LEU A 47 -1.98 -0.92 -16.33
C LEU A 47 -1.05 -0.21 -17.32
N ASN A 48 -1.29 1.08 -17.60
CA ASN A 48 -0.45 1.89 -18.51
C ASN A 48 0.67 2.65 -17.79
N LYS A 49 0.77 2.52 -16.46
CA LYS A 49 1.88 3.12 -15.70
C LYS A 49 3.20 2.50 -16.12
N SER A 50 4.26 3.31 -16.13
CA SER A 50 5.59 2.86 -16.50
C SER A 50 6.01 1.67 -15.62
N LEU A 51 6.56 0.66 -16.28
CA LEU A 51 7.08 -0.53 -15.64
C LEU A 51 8.55 -0.36 -15.28
N LEU A 52 8.91 -0.97 -14.16
CA LEU A 52 10.26 -1.21 -13.70
C LEU A 52 10.43 -2.71 -13.43
N ILE A 53 11.66 -3.13 -13.19
CA ILE A 53 11.90 -4.38 -12.48
C ILE A 53 11.87 -4.09 -10.99
N ASP A 54 11.08 -4.86 -10.25
CA ASP A 54 11.13 -4.86 -8.81
C ASP A 54 12.47 -5.47 -8.35
N LEU A 55 13.30 -4.69 -7.67
CA LEU A 55 14.65 -5.11 -7.28
C LEU A 55 14.67 -6.24 -6.22
N MET A 56 13.57 -6.43 -5.49
CA MET A 56 13.46 -7.48 -4.48
C MET A 56 12.89 -8.77 -5.07
N MET A 57 11.93 -8.64 -5.99
CA MET A 57 11.21 -9.77 -6.57
C MET A 57 11.72 -10.21 -7.96
N GLU A 58 12.53 -9.39 -8.63
CA GLU A 58 13.02 -9.59 -10.00
C GLU A 58 11.90 -9.82 -11.03
N ILE A 59 10.79 -9.08 -10.91
CA ILE A 59 9.64 -9.15 -11.82
C ILE A 59 9.24 -7.75 -12.32
N PRO A 60 8.51 -7.64 -13.44
CA PRO A 60 7.95 -6.37 -13.84
C PRO A 60 6.94 -5.86 -12.79
N SER A 61 7.03 -4.59 -12.46
CA SER A 61 6.08 -3.91 -11.57
C SER A 61 5.88 -2.46 -11.98
N ALA A 62 4.75 -1.89 -11.57
CA ALA A 62 4.54 -0.44 -11.55
C ALA A 62 4.34 0.00 -10.10
N VAL A 63 4.90 1.13 -9.72
CA VAL A 63 4.66 1.78 -8.42
C VAL A 63 4.44 3.27 -8.67
N TYR A 64 3.39 3.83 -8.10
CA TYR A 64 3.06 5.24 -8.25
C TYR A 64 2.16 5.72 -7.11
N THR A 65 2.23 7.01 -6.81
CA THR A 65 1.40 7.65 -5.78
C THR A 65 0.38 8.58 -6.43
N ILE A 66 -0.83 8.60 -5.87
CA ILE A 66 -1.81 9.65 -6.14
C ILE A 66 -1.94 10.49 -4.88
N GLU A 67 -1.60 11.77 -4.97
CA GLU A 67 -1.62 12.71 -3.85
C GLU A 67 -2.97 12.70 -3.13
N GLY A 68 -2.92 12.63 -1.80
CA GLY A 68 -4.10 12.56 -0.95
C GLY A 68 -4.88 11.24 -0.99
N LYS A 69 -4.57 10.31 -1.90
CA LYS A 69 -5.21 8.98 -1.97
C LYS A 69 -4.32 7.89 -1.38
N GLY A 70 -3.14 7.69 -1.94
CA GLY A 70 -2.23 6.64 -1.50
C GLY A 70 -1.26 6.17 -2.58
N GLN A 71 -0.49 5.15 -2.23
CA GLN A 71 0.47 4.50 -3.11
C GLN A 71 -0.19 3.25 -3.70
N TYR A 72 0.00 3.08 -4.99
CA TYR A 72 -0.48 1.96 -5.78
C TYR A 72 0.72 1.23 -6.36
N SER A 73 0.67 -0.10 -6.30
CA SER A 73 1.62 -0.94 -7.00
C SER A 73 0.89 -2.03 -7.79
N ILE A 74 1.40 -2.38 -8.96
CA ILE A 74 0.90 -3.48 -9.78
C ILE A 74 2.06 -4.43 -10.02
N LEU A 75 1.96 -5.65 -9.51
CA LEU A 75 2.95 -6.71 -9.66
C LEU A 75 2.54 -7.64 -10.79
N TYR A 76 3.46 -7.88 -11.73
CA TYR A 76 3.27 -8.82 -12.83
C TYR A 76 3.96 -10.13 -12.47
N VAL A 77 3.28 -10.96 -11.69
CA VAL A 77 3.84 -12.22 -11.17
C VAL A 77 3.74 -13.29 -12.26
N PRO A 78 4.86 -13.82 -12.79
CA PRO A 78 4.81 -14.80 -13.87
C PRO A 78 4.11 -16.09 -13.44
N LYS A 79 3.29 -16.67 -14.33
CA LYS A 79 2.57 -17.94 -14.07
C LYS A 79 3.45 -19.18 -14.13
N THR A 80 4.63 -19.09 -14.74
CA THR A 80 5.52 -20.23 -14.99
C THR A 80 6.95 -19.93 -14.55
N ASP A 81 7.71 -21.00 -14.28
CA ASP A 81 9.13 -20.89 -13.93
C ASP A 81 9.96 -20.30 -15.08
N GLU A 82 9.62 -20.60 -16.34
CA GLU A 82 10.26 -19.97 -17.50
C GLU A 82 10.01 -18.45 -17.50
N GLY A 83 8.79 -18.03 -17.13
CA GLY A 83 8.44 -16.63 -16.97
C GLY A 83 9.25 -15.94 -15.87
N VAL A 84 9.48 -16.61 -14.74
CA VAL A 84 10.36 -16.10 -13.67
C VAL A 84 11.80 -15.95 -14.19
N LEU A 85 12.33 -16.98 -14.86
CA LEU A 85 13.69 -16.97 -15.41
C LEU A 85 13.90 -15.93 -16.52
N LYS A 86 12.84 -15.51 -17.22
CA LYS A 86 12.89 -14.42 -18.20
C LYS A 86 13.40 -13.13 -17.54
N TYR A 87 12.87 -12.78 -16.38
CA TYR A 87 13.14 -11.51 -15.68
C TYR A 87 14.25 -11.57 -14.65
N LYS A 88 14.65 -12.77 -14.19
CA LYS A 88 15.84 -12.93 -13.36
C LYS A 88 17.09 -12.29 -13.96
N ASP A 89 17.89 -11.59 -13.15
CA ASP A 89 19.11 -10.88 -13.60
C ASP A 89 18.84 -9.91 -14.79
N PHE A 90 17.66 -9.28 -14.84
CA PHE A 90 17.23 -8.43 -15.95
C PHE A 90 18.25 -7.35 -16.29
N GLU A 91 18.81 -6.69 -15.29
CA GLU A 91 19.76 -5.59 -15.45
C GLU A 91 21.00 -6.08 -16.17
N LYS A 92 21.53 -7.23 -15.76
CA LYS A 92 22.72 -7.83 -16.36
C LYS A 92 22.46 -8.24 -17.82
N LYS A 93 21.29 -8.83 -18.10
CA LYS A 93 20.91 -9.24 -19.47
C LYS A 93 20.78 -8.05 -20.42
N ASN A 94 20.38 -6.89 -19.91
CA ASN A 94 20.13 -5.68 -20.68
C ASN A 94 21.21 -4.60 -20.54
N ASN A 95 22.34 -4.91 -19.88
CA ASN A 95 23.44 -3.99 -19.61
C ASN A 95 23.00 -2.69 -18.89
N ILE A 96 22.07 -2.82 -17.94
CA ILE A 96 21.60 -1.72 -17.10
C ILE A 96 22.46 -1.65 -15.85
N GLN A 97 22.89 -0.43 -15.50
CA GLN A 97 23.65 -0.18 -14.28
C GLN A 97 22.78 0.55 -13.26
N LEU A 98 22.71 0.01 -12.05
CA LEU A 98 22.04 0.66 -10.92
C LEU A 98 22.89 1.80 -10.36
N ILE A 99 22.22 2.86 -9.92
CA ILE A 99 22.85 3.93 -9.16
C ILE A 99 22.76 3.61 -7.68
N LYS A 100 23.80 3.96 -6.94
CA LYS A 100 23.88 3.81 -5.49
C LYS A 100 23.79 5.19 -4.83
N ASP A 101 22.85 5.36 -3.90
CA ASP A 101 22.76 6.59 -3.11
C ASP A 101 23.83 6.66 -2.00
N SER A 102 23.80 7.73 -1.21
CA SER A 102 24.74 7.94 -0.10
C SER A 102 24.56 6.97 1.07
N GLN A 103 23.39 6.35 1.19
CA GLN A 103 23.07 5.35 2.21
C GLN A 103 23.38 3.93 1.74
N GLY A 104 23.62 3.78 0.44
CA GLY A 104 23.98 2.57 -0.22
C GLY A 104 22.82 1.81 -0.85
N ASN A 105 21.64 2.42 -0.94
CA ASN A 105 20.48 1.86 -1.63
C ASN A 105 20.70 1.93 -3.14
N LEU A 106 20.24 0.88 -3.84
CA LEU A 106 20.30 0.80 -5.29
C LEU A 106 18.98 1.24 -5.90
N PHE A 107 19.03 2.03 -6.98
CA PHE A 107 17.85 2.51 -7.68
C PHE A 107 18.14 2.77 -9.16
N TYR A 108 17.06 2.89 -9.96
CA TYR A 108 17.13 3.35 -11.35
C TYR A 108 16.92 4.87 -11.40
N ASP A 109 17.73 5.59 -12.18
CA ASP A 109 17.38 6.97 -12.56
C ASP A 109 16.25 7.02 -13.58
N ASP A 110 15.77 8.23 -13.90
CA ASP A 110 14.61 8.42 -14.78
C ASP A 110 14.85 7.94 -16.21
N GLU A 111 16.06 8.13 -16.74
CA GLU A 111 16.41 7.70 -18.09
C GLU A 111 16.45 6.17 -18.16
N THR A 112 17.07 5.53 -17.17
CA THR A 112 17.11 4.07 -17.02
C THR A 112 15.71 3.50 -16.82
N ALA A 113 14.90 4.12 -15.96
CA ALA A 113 13.51 3.73 -15.72
C ALA A 113 12.69 3.74 -17.01
N LYS A 114 12.84 4.79 -17.83
CA LYS A 114 12.17 4.88 -19.13
C LYS A 114 12.63 3.80 -20.10
N ASN A 115 13.93 3.54 -20.19
CA ASN A 115 14.48 2.49 -21.03
C ASN A 115 13.98 1.09 -20.59
N ILE A 116 13.90 0.83 -19.28
CA ILE A 116 13.34 -0.40 -18.73
C ILE A 116 11.88 -0.58 -19.16
N ASP A 117 11.05 0.46 -19.02
CA ASP A 117 9.63 0.41 -19.44
C ASP A 117 9.52 0.06 -20.93
N GLU A 118 10.31 0.69 -21.80
CA GLU A 118 10.34 0.39 -23.24
C GLU A 118 10.71 -1.08 -23.53
N ILE A 119 11.74 -1.62 -22.86
CA ILE A 119 12.16 -3.02 -23.01
C ILE A 119 11.06 -3.97 -22.54
N LEU A 120 10.48 -3.71 -21.36
CA LEU A 120 9.44 -4.56 -20.78
C LEU A 120 8.20 -4.58 -21.65
N ARG A 121 7.72 -3.42 -22.09
CA ARG A 121 6.48 -3.27 -22.87
C ARG A 121 6.53 -3.91 -24.25
N LYS A 122 7.71 -4.05 -24.85
CA LYS A 122 7.86 -4.63 -26.18
C LYS A 122 7.36 -6.08 -26.27
N ASP A 123 7.61 -6.87 -25.23
CA ASP A 123 7.35 -8.32 -25.20
C ASP A 123 6.48 -8.71 -23.98
N LEU A 124 5.69 -7.77 -23.46
CA LEU A 124 4.77 -8.00 -22.36
C LEU A 124 3.43 -8.53 -22.89
N ASP A 125 3.14 -9.81 -22.64
CA ASP A 125 1.79 -10.35 -22.73
C ASP A 125 1.21 -10.46 -21.31
N ILE A 126 0.16 -9.69 -21.02
CA ILE A 126 -0.48 -9.68 -19.69
C ILE A 126 -1.02 -11.07 -19.33
N GLU A 127 -1.38 -11.90 -20.32
CA GLU A 127 -1.89 -13.25 -20.08
C GLU A 127 -0.82 -14.21 -19.52
N ASP A 128 0.47 -13.87 -19.61
CA ASP A 128 1.56 -14.65 -18.99
C ASP A 128 1.65 -14.44 -17.47
N PHE A 129 0.89 -13.50 -16.90
CA PHE A 129 1.02 -13.05 -15.52
C PHE A 129 -0.26 -13.21 -14.71
N CYS A 130 -0.10 -13.45 -13.41
CA CYS A 130 -1.11 -13.11 -12.41
C CYS A 130 -0.83 -11.70 -11.89
N LEU A 131 -1.79 -10.79 -12.01
CA LEU A 131 -1.60 -9.42 -11.56
C LEU A 131 -2.10 -9.23 -10.13
N PHE A 132 -1.22 -8.66 -9.29
CA PHE A 132 -1.55 -8.26 -7.93
C PHE A 132 -1.46 -6.75 -7.79
N GLY A 133 -2.50 -6.15 -7.21
CA GLY A 133 -2.56 -4.74 -6.89
C GLY A 133 -2.27 -4.55 -5.42
N ARG A 134 -1.33 -3.68 -5.06
CA ARG A 134 -1.08 -3.26 -3.69
C ARG A 134 -1.57 -1.83 -3.54
N TYR A 135 -2.25 -1.54 -2.45
CA TYR A 135 -2.65 -0.18 -2.10
C TYR A 135 -2.31 0.12 -0.65
N ILE A 136 -1.57 1.21 -0.45
CA ILE A 136 -1.21 1.77 0.85
C ILE A 136 -1.86 3.16 0.98
N PRO A 137 -2.78 3.37 1.94
CA PRO A 137 -3.45 4.65 2.12
C PRO A 137 -2.50 5.82 2.38
N ALA A 138 -2.86 7.02 1.90
CA ALA A 138 -2.03 8.22 2.03
C ALA A 138 -1.63 8.57 3.46
N GLN A 139 -2.44 8.21 4.46
CA GLN A 139 -2.13 8.45 5.88
C GLN A 139 -0.87 7.74 6.37
N TYR A 140 -0.39 6.72 5.65
CA TYR A 140 0.85 6.01 5.95
C TYR A 140 2.02 6.48 5.08
N LEU A 141 1.83 7.52 4.26
CA LEU A 141 2.84 8.07 3.38
C LEU A 141 3.38 9.38 3.94
N ILE A 142 4.70 9.49 3.99
CA ILE A 142 5.41 10.74 4.30
C ILE A 142 6.08 11.23 3.02
N ALA A 143 5.79 12.46 2.63
CA ALA A 143 6.49 13.11 1.53
C ALA A 143 7.98 13.23 1.87
N ASP A 144 8.84 12.74 0.97
CA ASP A 144 10.27 12.96 1.05
C ASP A 144 10.58 14.40 0.63
N THR A 145 10.68 15.28 1.62
CA THR A 145 10.99 16.69 1.42
C THR A 145 12.42 16.94 0.88
N LEU A 146 13.27 15.91 0.85
CA LEU A 146 14.61 15.99 0.27
C LEU A 146 14.62 15.56 -1.20
N SER A 147 13.56 14.90 -1.68
CA SER A 147 13.38 14.58 -3.08
C SER A 147 12.74 15.74 -3.84
N ASN A 148 13.38 16.16 -4.93
CA ASN A 148 12.80 17.13 -5.86
C ASN A 148 11.66 16.54 -6.71
N LYS A 149 11.36 15.24 -6.57
CA LYS A 149 10.39 14.50 -7.38
C LYS A 149 9.05 14.30 -6.67
N GLY A 150 8.92 14.76 -5.42
CA GLY A 150 7.72 14.50 -4.62
C GLY A 150 7.56 13.02 -4.28
N ASP A 151 8.69 12.34 -4.03
CA ASP A 151 8.70 10.94 -3.63
C ASP A 151 8.05 10.79 -2.25
N TYR A 152 7.50 9.60 -1.98
CA TYR A 152 6.87 9.28 -0.71
C TYR A 152 7.52 8.05 -0.10
N SER A 153 7.77 8.11 1.20
CA SER A 153 8.21 6.99 2.03
C SER A 153 7.01 6.43 2.79
N VAL A 154 6.99 5.11 2.98
CA VAL A 154 5.96 4.44 3.81
C VAL A 154 6.45 4.37 5.25
N THR A 155 5.61 4.73 6.21
CA THR A 155 5.90 4.56 7.64
C THR A 155 5.45 3.19 8.14
N ILE A 156 6.29 2.50 8.90
CA ILE A 156 5.88 1.31 9.66
C ILE A 156 5.41 1.74 11.06
N PRO A 157 4.24 1.27 11.56
CA PRO A 157 3.35 0.31 10.92
C PRO A 157 2.46 0.95 9.84
N TYR A 158 2.07 0.15 8.84
CA TYR A 158 1.08 0.55 7.83
C TYR A 158 0.08 -0.55 7.52
N GLU A 159 -1.07 -0.15 6.98
CA GLU A 159 -2.04 -1.07 6.38
C GLU A 159 -1.84 -1.12 4.87
N MET A 160 -1.91 -2.32 4.32
CA MET A 160 -1.87 -2.56 2.89
C MET A 160 -3.04 -3.45 2.47
N LEU A 161 -3.73 -3.03 1.42
CA LEU A 161 -4.75 -3.81 0.76
C LEU A 161 -4.14 -4.51 -0.45
N ILE A 162 -4.30 -5.82 -0.53
CA ILE A 162 -3.84 -6.66 -1.64
C ILE A 162 -5.05 -7.07 -2.46
N TYR A 163 -4.99 -6.83 -3.76
CA TYR A 163 -5.99 -7.19 -4.76
C TYR A 163 -5.40 -8.16 -5.76
N LYS A 164 -6.24 -9.02 -6.33
CA LYS A 164 -5.89 -9.90 -7.45
C LYS A 164 -6.75 -9.55 -8.65
N ARG A 165 -6.18 -9.55 -9.85
CA ARG A 165 -6.91 -9.37 -11.10
C ARG A 165 -7.23 -10.73 -11.73
N GLU A 166 -8.50 -10.93 -12.07
CA GLU A 166 -8.97 -12.07 -12.85
C GLU A 166 -9.73 -11.55 -14.09
N GLY A 167 -9.19 -11.80 -15.28
CA GLY A 167 -9.65 -11.14 -16.49
C GLY A 167 -9.52 -9.62 -16.35
N GLN A 168 -10.64 -8.89 -16.45
CA GLN A 168 -10.66 -7.42 -16.29
C GLN A 168 -11.07 -6.96 -14.89
N LYS A 169 -11.34 -7.87 -13.96
CA LYS A 169 -11.88 -7.53 -12.64
C LYS A 169 -10.80 -7.64 -11.58
N TRP A 170 -10.72 -6.62 -10.73
CA TRP A 170 -9.96 -6.67 -9.50
C TRP A 170 -10.88 -7.07 -8.34
N SER A 171 -10.38 -7.94 -7.47
CA SER A 171 -11.03 -8.29 -6.20
C SER A 171 -10.02 -8.20 -5.08
N GLN A 172 -10.43 -7.66 -3.93
CA GLN A 172 -9.59 -7.68 -2.76
C GLN A 172 -9.35 -9.12 -2.33
N LEU A 173 -8.09 -9.46 -2.09
CA LEU A 173 -7.67 -10.75 -1.60
C LEU A 173 -7.45 -10.71 -0.08
N LYS A 174 -6.77 -9.68 0.42
CA LYS A 174 -6.41 -9.56 1.84
C LYS A 174 -6.16 -8.12 2.26
N GLN A 175 -6.38 -7.81 3.53
CA GLN A 175 -5.83 -6.63 4.20
C GLN A 175 -4.77 -7.10 5.19
N VAL A 176 -3.62 -6.43 5.19
CA VAL A 176 -2.47 -6.80 6.00
C VAL A 176 -1.97 -5.58 6.76
N VAL A 177 -1.56 -5.80 8.01
CA VAL A 177 -0.87 -4.79 8.81
C VAL A 177 0.61 -5.17 8.78
N VAL A 178 1.44 -4.31 8.20
CA VAL A 178 2.89 -4.47 8.23
C VAL A 178 3.41 -3.76 9.47
N SER A 179 3.75 -4.52 10.51
CA SER A 179 4.14 -3.99 11.82
C SER A 179 5.64 -3.81 12.01
N ASP A 180 6.45 -4.48 11.21
CA ASP A 180 7.90 -4.54 11.33
C ASP A 180 8.57 -4.92 9.99
N ILE A 181 9.90 -4.92 9.99
CA ILE A 181 10.72 -5.25 8.82
C ILE A 181 10.51 -6.69 8.36
N MET A 182 10.25 -7.64 9.27
CA MET A 182 10.02 -9.04 8.88
C MET A 182 8.70 -9.19 8.09
N ASN A 183 7.67 -8.44 8.49
CA ASN A 183 6.38 -8.39 7.79
C ASN A 183 6.55 -7.70 6.43
N TYR A 184 7.33 -6.61 6.38
CA TYR A 184 7.66 -5.92 5.14
C TYR A 184 8.36 -6.87 4.17
N ASP A 185 9.46 -7.50 4.60
CA ASP A 185 10.25 -8.43 3.78
C ASP A 185 9.39 -9.59 3.26
N TYR A 186 8.48 -10.12 4.08
CA TYR A 186 7.56 -11.17 3.65
C TYR A 186 6.71 -10.73 2.43
N TYR A 187 6.14 -9.52 2.44
CA TYR A 187 5.32 -9.02 1.33
C TYR A 187 6.09 -8.38 0.17
N GLU A 188 7.43 -8.31 0.26
CA GLU A 188 8.34 -7.92 -0.83
C GLU A 188 9.05 -9.14 -1.46
N THR A 189 8.52 -10.34 -1.29
CA THR A 189 9.07 -11.56 -1.90
C THR A 189 8.15 -12.17 -2.95
N LEU A 190 8.75 -12.65 -4.04
CA LEU A 190 8.01 -13.33 -5.12
C LEU A 190 7.28 -14.59 -4.61
N SER A 191 7.89 -15.33 -3.68
CA SER A 191 7.33 -16.56 -3.13
C SER A 191 6.00 -16.33 -2.40
N THR A 192 5.84 -15.19 -1.71
CA THR A 192 4.58 -14.80 -1.09
C THR A 192 3.47 -14.69 -2.12
N TYR A 193 3.70 -14.01 -3.25
CA TYR A 193 2.67 -13.88 -4.28
C TYR A 193 2.42 -15.17 -5.04
N GLN A 194 3.44 -16.02 -5.24
CA GLN A 194 3.25 -17.36 -5.80
C GLN A 194 2.34 -18.23 -4.92
N LYS A 195 2.46 -18.16 -3.58
CA LYS A 195 1.52 -18.84 -2.67
C LYS A 195 0.09 -18.28 -2.78
N LEU A 196 -0.04 -16.96 -2.89
CA LEU A 196 -1.33 -16.30 -3.07
C LEU A 196 -2.01 -16.66 -4.40
N MET A 197 -1.23 -16.95 -5.46
CA MET A 197 -1.78 -17.46 -6.73
C MET A 197 -2.45 -18.82 -6.56
N ASP A 198 -1.84 -19.71 -5.78
CA ASP A 198 -2.28 -21.08 -5.55
C ASP A 198 -3.42 -21.20 -4.52
N ASN A 199 -3.89 -20.08 -3.95
CA ASN A 199 -4.78 -20.05 -2.77
C ASN A 199 -4.26 -20.90 -1.60
N LYS A 200 -2.94 -21.01 -1.46
CA LYS A 200 -2.32 -21.68 -0.31
C LYS A 200 -2.23 -20.64 0.80
N GLU A 201 -3.16 -20.68 1.74
CA GLU A 201 -3.02 -19.95 3.00
C GLU A 201 -1.86 -20.55 3.82
N ASP A 202 -1.12 -19.70 4.52
CA ASP A 202 -0.13 -20.10 5.53
C ASP A 202 -0.82 -20.59 6.82
#